data_AF-A0AB37XML1-F1
#
_entry.id   AF-A0AB37XML1-F1
#
_cell.length_a   1.000
_cell.length_b   1.000
_cell.length_c   1.000
_cell.angle_alpha   90.00
_cell.angle_beta   90.00
_cell.angle_gamma   90.00
#
_symmetry.space_group_name_H-M   'P 1'
#
loop_
_entity.id
_entity.type
_entity.pdbx_description
1 polymer ?
#
loop_
_entity_poly.entity_id
_entity_poly.type
_entity_poly.pdbx_seq_one_letter_code
_entity_poly.pdbx_strand_id
1 'polypeptide(L)'
;IDIVTIFPACLAPLRQSLPGKAIESGLVDLNAHDLRRWNHDVHHSVDDAPFGGGPGLVMKAPVCGEALDEICSSETLLIVPTPAGVLFTQATAQRWTTESHLVFACGRYEGIDQRVVQDAARRMRVEEVSIGDYVLP
;
A
#
# COMPACT_ATOMS: atom_id res chain seq x y z
N ILE A 1 11.40 0.34 -3.50
CA ILE A 1 10.00 -0.12 -3.41
C ILE A 1 9.68 -0.27 -1.94
N ASP A 2 8.63 0.38 -1.48
CA ASP A 2 8.19 0.30 -0.10
C ASP A 2 6.79 -0.31 -0.04
N ILE A 3 6.56 -1.21 0.91
CA ILE A 3 5.27 -1.87 1.09
C ILE A 3 4.82 -1.63 2.51
N VAL A 4 3.74 -0.88 2.66
CA VAL A 4 3.11 -0.58 3.95
C VAL A 4 1.98 -1.58 4.18
N THR A 5 2.10 -2.37 5.23
CA THR A 5 1.15 -3.46 5.53
C THR A 5 1.08 -3.74 7.02
N ILE A 6 0.00 -4.36 7.46
CA ILE A 6 -0.12 -4.89 8.83
C ILE A 6 0.35 -6.35 8.94
N PHE A 7 0.82 -6.96 7.83
CA PHE A 7 1.35 -8.31 7.79
C PHE A 7 2.68 -8.38 7.01
N PRO A 8 3.76 -7.77 7.52
CA PRO A 8 5.05 -7.76 6.82
C PRO A 8 5.58 -9.17 6.52
N ALA A 9 5.29 -10.15 7.39
CA ALA A 9 5.69 -11.54 7.20
C ALA A 9 5.08 -12.19 5.94
N CYS A 10 3.89 -11.75 5.50
CA CYS A 10 3.26 -12.26 4.26
C CYS A 10 4.08 -11.92 3.00
N LEU A 11 5.03 -10.99 3.08
CA LEU A 11 5.90 -10.58 1.98
C LEU A 11 7.19 -11.39 1.90
N ALA A 12 7.43 -12.33 2.81
CA ALA A 12 8.59 -13.23 2.77
C ALA A 12 8.84 -13.90 1.41
N PRO A 13 7.80 -14.30 0.62
CA PRO A 13 8.01 -14.85 -0.72
C PRO A 13 8.70 -13.90 -1.70
N LEU A 14 8.66 -12.58 -1.50
CA LEU A 14 9.35 -11.60 -2.36
C LEU A 14 10.88 -11.67 -2.25
N ARG A 15 11.42 -12.40 -1.28
CA ARG A 15 12.86 -12.67 -1.20
C ARG A 15 13.27 -13.96 -1.93
N GLN A 16 12.34 -14.64 -2.57
CA GLN A 16 12.60 -15.88 -3.32
C GLN A 16 12.65 -15.62 -4.83
N SER A 17 13.22 -16.55 -5.58
CA SER A 17 13.20 -16.57 -7.05
C SER A 17 13.68 -15.23 -7.69
N LEU A 18 13.01 -14.77 -8.74
CA LEU A 18 13.41 -13.59 -9.52
C LEU A 18 13.41 -12.28 -8.68
N PRO A 19 12.39 -11.97 -7.86
CA PRO A 19 12.43 -10.82 -6.95
C PRO A 19 13.64 -10.87 -5.99
N GLY A 20 13.91 -12.04 -5.40
CA GLY A 20 15.08 -12.24 -4.53
C GLY A 20 16.40 -11.94 -5.23
N LYS A 21 16.60 -12.46 -6.45
CA LYS A 21 17.79 -12.18 -7.27
C LYS A 21 17.95 -10.70 -7.62
N ALA A 22 16.85 -10.01 -7.89
CA ALA A 22 16.88 -8.56 -8.19
C ALA A 22 17.33 -7.76 -6.96
N ILE A 23 16.89 -8.15 -5.76
CA ILE A 23 17.32 -7.54 -4.50
C ILE A 23 18.81 -7.84 -4.24
N GLU A 24 19.24 -9.10 -4.35
CA GLU A 24 20.64 -9.52 -4.11
C GLU A 24 21.64 -8.86 -5.06
N SER A 25 21.23 -8.59 -6.30
CA SER A 25 22.04 -7.88 -7.30
C SER A 25 22.00 -6.36 -7.17
N GLY A 26 21.20 -5.80 -6.25
CA GLY A 26 21.05 -4.37 -6.04
C GLY A 26 20.28 -3.64 -7.16
N LEU A 27 19.57 -4.38 -8.02
CA LEU A 27 18.72 -3.79 -9.08
C LEU A 27 17.47 -3.13 -8.50
N VAL A 28 16.99 -3.62 -7.35
CA VAL A 28 15.84 -3.07 -6.64
C VAL A 28 16.08 -3.13 -5.14
N ASP A 29 15.73 -2.05 -4.45
CA ASP A 29 15.60 -2.07 -3.00
C ASP A 29 14.13 -2.30 -2.61
N LEU A 30 13.89 -3.18 -1.65
CA LEU A 30 12.55 -3.58 -1.20
C LEU A 30 12.46 -3.57 0.32
N ASN A 31 11.61 -2.67 0.82
CA ASN A 31 11.39 -2.47 2.25
C ASN A 31 9.92 -2.75 2.59
N ALA A 32 9.70 -3.54 3.64
CA ALA A 32 8.39 -3.83 4.18
C ALA A 32 8.23 -3.14 5.53
N HIS A 33 7.17 -2.35 5.65
CA HIS A 33 6.89 -1.51 6.81
C HIS A 33 5.63 -1.99 7.51
N ASP A 34 5.73 -2.28 8.81
CA ASP A 34 4.56 -2.58 9.64
C ASP A 34 3.83 -1.26 9.95
N LEU A 35 2.61 -1.10 9.43
CA LEU A 35 1.80 0.11 9.63
C LEU A 35 1.59 0.44 11.11
N ARG A 36 1.63 -0.57 12.00
CA ARG A 36 1.47 -0.36 13.45
C ARG A 36 2.55 0.52 14.08
N ARG A 37 3.68 0.74 13.38
CA ARG A 37 4.75 1.65 13.81
C ARG A 37 4.30 3.11 13.93
N TRP A 38 3.32 3.51 13.12
CA TRP A 38 2.76 4.87 13.13
C TRP A 38 1.52 5.00 14.00
N ASN A 39 1.27 4.01 14.87
CA ASN A 39 0.24 4.13 15.89
C ASN A 39 0.85 4.37 17.26
N HIS A 40 0.27 5.36 17.95
CA HIS A 40 0.69 5.82 19.28
C HIS A 40 -0.24 5.33 20.39
N ASP A 41 -1.32 4.59 20.06
CA ASP A 41 -2.19 3.98 21.05
C ASP A 41 -1.61 2.67 21.63
N VAL A 42 -2.03 2.33 22.86
CA VAL A 42 -1.54 1.16 23.60
C VAL A 42 -1.94 -0.16 22.93
N HIS A 43 -2.97 -0.14 22.09
CA HIS A 43 -3.52 -1.34 21.44
C HIS A 43 -2.97 -1.55 20.03
N HIS A 44 -2.13 -0.64 19.52
CA HIS A 44 -1.70 -0.55 18.14
C HIS A 44 -2.85 -0.74 17.12
N SER A 45 -4.04 -0.20 17.42
CA SER A 45 -5.24 -0.24 16.56
C SER A 45 -5.14 0.66 15.31
N VAL A 46 -5.09 0.03 14.14
CA VAL A 46 -4.94 0.71 12.83
C VAL A 46 -6.26 0.90 12.09
N ASP A 47 -7.38 0.55 12.72
CA ASP A 47 -8.71 0.45 12.11
C ASP A 47 -9.82 0.84 13.09
N ASP A 48 -10.96 1.28 12.55
CA ASP A 48 -12.13 1.71 13.32
C ASP A 48 -13.44 1.39 12.57
N ALA A 49 -14.58 1.50 13.23
CA ALA A 49 -15.89 1.28 12.65
C ALA A 49 -16.18 2.31 11.52
N PRO A 50 -16.84 1.89 10.42
CA PRO A 50 -17.18 2.79 9.32
C PRO A 50 -18.19 3.86 9.75
N PHE A 51 -17.92 5.11 9.38
CA PHE A 51 -18.93 6.17 9.47
C PHE A 51 -20.13 5.84 8.57
N GLY A 52 -21.34 6.09 9.06
CA GLY A 52 -22.58 5.71 8.38
C GLY A 52 -23.06 4.28 8.69
N GLY A 53 -22.27 3.50 9.42
CA GLY A 53 -22.58 2.11 9.77
C GLY A 53 -22.24 1.12 8.66
N GLY A 54 -22.47 -0.16 8.93
CA GLY A 54 -22.07 -1.27 8.06
C GLY A 54 -21.24 -2.31 8.81
N PRO A 55 -21.09 -3.52 8.26
CA PRO A 55 -20.19 -4.52 8.82
C PRO A 55 -18.72 -4.10 8.61
N GLY A 56 -17.82 -4.73 9.35
CA GLY A 56 -16.37 -4.59 9.14
C GLY A 56 -15.75 -3.36 9.79
N LEU A 57 -14.50 -3.10 9.40
CA LEU A 57 -13.64 -2.04 9.93
C LEU A 57 -12.94 -1.34 8.77
N VAL A 58 -12.55 -0.08 8.95
CA VAL A 58 -11.85 0.74 7.96
C VAL A 58 -10.54 1.22 8.55
N MET A 59 -9.45 1.14 7.78
CA MET A 59 -8.14 1.59 8.25
C MET A 59 -8.10 3.10 8.45
N LYS A 60 -7.57 3.52 9.61
CA LYS A 60 -7.61 4.90 10.11
C LYS A 60 -6.76 5.84 9.27
N ALA A 61 -7.35 6.97 8.86
CA ALA A 61 -6.65 7.99 8.08
C ALA A 61 -5.39 8.57 8.76
N PRO A 62 -5.37 8.88 10.08
CA PRO A 62 -4.16 9.41 10.72
C PRO A 62 -2.94 8.49 10.64
N VAL A 63 -3.12 7.20 10.96
CA VAL A 63 -2.02 6.22 10.96
C VAL A 63 -1.48 6.00 9.54
N CYS A 64 -2.36 5.88 8.55
CA CYS A 64 -1.95 5.78 7.15
C CYS A 64 -1.27 7.06 6.65
N GLY A 65 -1.79 8.23 7.03
CA GLY A 65 -1.24 9.52 6.66
C GLY A 65 0.19 9.71 7.18
N GLU A 66 0.42 9.44 8.47
CA GLU A 66 1.76 9.52 9.08
C GLU A 66 2.76 8.57 8.39
N ALA A 67 2.35 7.35 8.06
CA ALA A 67 3.19 6.41 7.33
C ALA A 67 3.57 6.91 5.93
N LEU A 68 2.61 7.47 5.19
CA LEU A 68 2.85 8.01 3.86
C LEU A 68 3.69 9.30 3.91
N ASP A 69 3.53 10.11 4.94
CA ASP A 69 4.33 11.33 5.13
C ASP A 69 5.81 11.03 5.39
N GLU A 70 6.12 9.91 6.06
CA GLU A 70 7.50 9.47 6.29
C GLU A 70 8.12 8.81 5.06
N ILE A 71 7.36 7.96 4.36
CA ILE A 71 7.91 7.08 3.31
C ILE A 71 7.91 7.77 1.93
N CYS A 72 6.91 8.58 1.63
CA CYS A 72 6.69 9.08 0.28
C CYS A 72 7.36 10.44 0.04
N SER A 73 7.55 10.76 -1.24
CA SER A 73 8.00 12.04 -1.76
C SER A 73 7.11 12.48 -2.93
N SER A 74 7.38 13.64 -3.53
CA SER A 74 6.64 14.11 -4.72
C SER A 74 6.84 13.22 -5.95
N GLU A 75 7.97 12.51 -6.04
CA GLU A 75 8.29 11.64 -7.18
C GLU A 75 7.62 10.26 -7.06
N THR A 76 7.15 9.91 -5.86
CA THR A 76 6.54 8.62 -5.55
C THR A 76 5.31 8.36 -6.42
N LEU A 77 5.20 7.13 -6.91
CA LEU A 77 3.94 6.56 -7.35
C LEU A 77 3.37 5.70 -6.22
N LEU A 78 2.29 6.20 -5.60
CA LEU A 78 1.55 5.47 -4.58
C LEU A 78 0.53 4.55 -5.25
N ILE A 79 0.64 3.26 -4.95
CA ILE A 79 -0.21 2.21 -5.48
C ILE A 79 -1.09 1.71 -4.35
N VAL A 80 -2.40 1.72 -4.57
CA VAL A 80 -3.41 1.25 -3.61
C VAL A 80 -4.13 0.06 -4.22
N PRO A 81 -3.72 -1.19 -3.89
CA PRO A 81 -4.44 -2.37 -4.36
C PRO A 81 -5.85 -2.42 -3.76
N THR A 82 -6.87 -2.42 -4.63
CA THR A 82 -8.29 -2.49 -4.25
C THR A 82 -9.11 -3.12 -5.38
N PRO A 83 -10.09 -3.99 -5.09
CA PRO A 83 -10.96 -4.56 -6.14
C PRO A 83 -11.80 -3.49 -6.87
N ALA A 84 -11.96 -2.29 -6.28
CA ALA A 84 -12.63 -1.16 -6.91
C ALA A 84 -11.72 -0.34 -7.85
N GLY A 85 -10.44 -0.70 -7.95
CA GLY A 85 -9.44 0.04 -8.74
C GLY A 85 -9.46 -0.31 -10.22
N VAL A 86 -8.69 0.43 -11.01
CA VAL A 86 -8.50 0.16 -12.44
C VAL A 86 -7.74 -1.16 -12.61
N LEU A 87 -8.13 -1.99 -13.58
CA LEU A 87 -7.47 -3.27 -13.82
C LEU A 87 -5.97 -3.07 -14.11
N PHE A 88 -5.12 -3.73 -13.32
CA PHE A 88 -3.70 -3.84 -13.53
C PHE A 88 -3.43 -4.74 -14.73
N THR A 89 -2.83 -4.16 -15.76
CA THR A 89 -2.56 -4.81 -17.04
C THR A 89 -1.06 -4.91 -17.29
N GLN A 90 -0.65 -5.73 -18.26
CA GLN A 90 0.73 -5.79 -18.71
C GLN A 90 1.28 -4.41 -19.14
N ALA A 91 0.44 -3.58 -19.77
CA ALA A 91 0.79 -2.21 -20.12
C ALA A 91 1.09 -1.36 -18.87
N THR A 92 0.35 -1.58 -17.78
CA THR A 92 0.60 -0.91 -16.49
C THR A 92 1.92 -1.37 -15.88
N ALA A 93 2.18 -2.69 -15.86
CA ALA A 93 3.45 -3.24 -15.40
C ALA A 93 4.65 -2.61 -16.15
N GLN A 94 4.55 -2.48 -17.48
CA GLN A 94 5.61 -1.89 -18.31
C GLN A 94 5.79 -0.39 -18.06
N ARG A 95 4.73 0.37 -17.77
CA ARG A 95 4.88 1.78 -17.36
C ARG A 95 5.62 1.89 -16.03
N TRP A 96 5.30 1.01 -15.08
CA TRP A 96 5.90 1.07 -13.75
C TRP A 96 7.37 0.66 -13.71
N THR A 97 7.92 0.02 -14.75
CA THR A 97 9.36 -0.33 -14.77
C THR A 97 10.28 0.88 -14.87
N THR A 98 9.77 2.05 -15.27
CA THR A 98 10.54 3.29 -15.35
C THR A 98 10.41 4.16 -14.11
N GLU A 99 9.63 3.74 -13.11
CA GLU A 99 9.42 4.50 -11.89
C GLU A 99 10.62 4.37 -10.95
N SER A 100 11.06 5.50 -10.40
CA SER A 100 12.17 5.54 -9.44
C SER A 100 11.73 5.09 -8.05
N HIS A 101 10.47 5.32 -7.69
CA HIS A 101 9.94 4.99 -6.37
C HIS A 101 8.47 4.57 -6.41
N LEU A 102 8.23 3.31 -6.07
CA LEU A 102 6.90 2.73 -5.90
C LEU A 102 6.63 2.49 -4.42
N VAL A 103 5.48 2.96 -3.94
CA VAL A 103 4.98 2.68 -2.59
C VAL A 103 3.64 1.96 -2.69
N PHE A 104 3.50 0.82 -2.02
CA PHE A 104 2.26 0.06 -1.96
C PHE A 104 1.60 0.24 -0.60
N ALA A 105 0.38 0.79 -0.59
CA ALA A 105 -0.45 0.86 0.62
C ALA A 105 -1.43 -0.33 0.64
N CYS A 106 -1.07 -1.39 1.36
CA CYS A 106 -1.86 -2.62 1.40
C CYS A 106 -3.03 -2.51 2.38
N GLY A 107 -4.24 -2.34 1.84
CA GLY A 107 -5.48 -2.37 2.61
C GLY A 107 -5.80 -3.72 3.24
N ARG A 108 -6.55 -3.71 4.34
CA ARG A 108 -7.22 -4.85 4.98
C ARG A 108 -8.62 -4.41 5.43
N TYR A 109 -9.40 -5.36 5.93
CA TYR A 109 -10.79 -5.14 6.34
C TYR A 109 -11.63 -4.63 5.16
N GLU A 110 -12.45 -3.60 5.33
CA GLU A 110 -13.22 -2.95 4.25
C GLU A 110 -12.36 -1.97 3.42
N GLY A 111 -11.06 -1.85 3.74
CA GLY A 111 -10.10 -1.03 3.01
C GLY A 111 -9.57 0.16 3.81
N ILE A 112 -9.00 1.11 3.07
CA ILE A 112 -8.40 2.33 3.62
C ILE A 112 -9.42 3.47 3.52
N ASP A 113 -9.47 4.32 4.55
CA ASP A 113 -10.27 5.55 4.47
C ASP A 113 -9.91 6.37 3.22
N GLN A 114 -10.90 6.67 2.38
CA GLN A 114 -10.68 7.32 1.07
C GLN A 114 -9.95 8.67 1.16
N ARG A 115 -10.04 9.35 2.31
CA ARG A 115 -9.34 10.64 2.52
C ARG A 115 -7.83 10.49 2.44
N VAL A 116 -7.28 9.32 2.77
CA VAL A 116 -5.84 9.03 2.63
C VAL A 116 -5.42 9.11 1.17
N VAL A 117 -6.18 8.46 0.28
CA VAL A 117 -5.94 8.46 -1.17
C VAL A 117 -6.07 9.88 -1.73
N GLN A 118 -7.13 10.58 -1.34
CA GLN A 118 -7.39 11.96 -1.78
C GLN A 118 -6.32 12.94 -1.32
N ASP A 119 -5.82 12.79 -0.09
CA ASP A 119 -4.77 13.67 0.43
C ASP A 119 -3.41 13.39 -0.24
N ALA A 120 -3.05 12.12 -0.39
CA ALA A 120 -1.81 11.73 -1.09
C ALA A 120 -1.79 12.26 -2.54
N ALA A 121 -2.92 12.20 -3.24
CA ALA A 121 -3.05 12.69 -4.62
C ALA A 121 -2.80 14.21 -4.79
N ARG A 122 -2.81 14.98 -3.69
CA ARG A 122 -2.44 16.40 -3.73
C ARG A 122 -0.92 16.62 -3.83
N ARG A 123 -0.12 15.60 -3.52
CA ARG A 123 1.34 15.71 -3.31
C ARG A 123 2.16 14.73 -4.13
N MET A 124 1.57 13.62 -4.57
CA MET A 124 2.22 12.57 -5.35
C MET A 124 1.23 11.92 -6.33
N ARG A 125 1.73 11.11 -7.26
CA ARG A 125 0.87 10.34 -8.17
C ARG A 125 0.26 9.17 -7.41
N VAL A 126 -1.02 8.91 -7.63
CA VAL A 126 -1.75 7.83 -6.95
C VAL A 126 -2.51 6.99 -7.96
N GLU A 127 -2.36 5.67 -7.88
CA GLU A 127 -3.09 4.70 -8.70
C GLU A 127 -3.78 3.66 -7.79
N GLU A 128 -5.12 3.68 -7.78
CA GLU A 128 -5.94 2.60 -7.23
C GLU A 128 -6.10 1.50 -8.27
N VAL A 129 -5.60 0.29 -7.98
CA VAL A 129 -5.52 -0.80 -8.96
C VAL A 129 -6.13 -2.11 -8.47
N SER A 130 -6.82 -2.82 -9.37
CA SER A 130 -7.31 -4.18 -9.14
C SER A 130 -6.46 -5.19 -9.92
N ILE A 131 -6.15 -6.33 -9.33
CA ILE A 131 -5.45 -7.43 -10.03
C ILE A 131 -6.41 -8.42 -10.73
N GLY A 132 -7.72 -8.14 -10.69
CA GLY A 132 -8.75 -8.90 -11.41
C GLY A 132 -10.12 -8.88 -10.74
N ASP A 133 -11.08 -9.55 -11.36
CA ASP A 133 -12.49 -9.56 -10.94
C ASP A 133 -12.72 -10.56 -9.79
N TYR A 134 -12.09 -10.32 -8.65
CA TYR A 134 -12.24 -11.11 -7.42
C TYR A 134 -11.90 -10.29 -6.17
N VAL A 135 -12.38 -10.76 -5.02
CA VAL A 135 -12.04 -10.22 -3.70
C VAL A 135 -11.06 -11.15 -3.02
N LEU A 136 -9.99 -10.59 -2.45
CA LEU A 136 -9.01 -11.34 -1.66
C LEU A 136 -9.54 -11.60 -0.24
N PRO A 137 -9.24 -12.76 0.36
CA PRO A 137 -9.63 -13.09 1.74
C PRO A 137 -8.80 -12.35 2.81
#